data_AF-A0A4Q9LI40-F1
#
_entry.id   AF-A0A4Q9LI40-F1
#
_cell.length_a   1.000
_cell.length_b   1.000
_cell.length_c   1.000
_cell.angle_alpha   90.00
_cell.angle_beta   90.00
_cell.angle_gamma   90.00
#
_symmetry.space_group_name_H-M   'P 1'
#
loop_
_entity.id
_entity.type
_entity.pdbx_description
1 polymer ?
#
loop_
_entity_poly.entity_id
_entity_poly.type
_entity_poly.pdbx_seq_one_letter_code
_entity_poly.pdbx_strand_id
1 'polypeptide(L)'
;ISKMLIDALYYLHSKNILHNDIKMENVWIKGNKILLSGFECLTKQDFKSVGSYKKKSESQEYVASKVIKNNKLYFAADIYSLGKLMKQIFNFKNIKYFGPGKDERVIQMDSIFDGMMDHFPENRDSLETVMGFDIFSVFYSFVFCFCKQKDINFESVNGKFIKKGNTLINIFINRKIIIICSCSEQKPMRTSIRRKMHSMVKNIKVWRKTKIFDKKNITVSINGVSKPIYFLSLDELNDLELIFLRCKKFWNIK
;
A
#
# COMPACT_ATOMS: atom_id res chain seq x y z
N ILE A 1 -4.99 -8.88 5.67
CA ILE A 1 -6.04 -7.90 6.03
C ILE A 1 -5.66 -6.48 5.62
N SER A 2 -4.64 -5.86 6.24
CA SER A 2 -4.40 -4.42 6.09
C SER A 2 -4.27 -3.94 4.64
N LYS A 3 -3.42 -4.61 3.84
CA LYS A 3 -3.19 -4.26 2.43
C LYS A 3 -4.48 -4.27 1.60
N MET A 4 -5.39 -5.20 1.84
CA MET A 4 -6.64 -5.31 1.08
C MET A 4 -7.59 -4.14 1.33
N LEU A 5 -7.75 -3.73 2.59
CA LEU A 5 -8.59 -2.59 2.94
C LEU A 5 -7.96 -1.27 2.47
N ILE A 6 -6.63 -1.15 2.56
CA ILE A 6 -5.87 -0.01 2.02
C ILE A 6 -6.06 0.09 0.50
N ASP A 7 -5.96 -1.03 -0.23
CA ASP A 7 -6.18 -1.08 -1.68
C ASP A 7 -7.64 -0.74 -2.06
N ALA A 8 -8.61 -1.26 -1.32
CA ALA A 8 -10.03 -0.98 -1.55
C ALA A 8 -10.33 0.52 -1.36
N LEU A 9 -9.82 1.13 -0.29
CA LEU A 9 -10.03 2.55 -0.05
C LEU A 9 -9.28 3.42 -1.05
N TYR A 10 -8.04 3.05 -1.39
CA TYR A 10 -7.26 3.74 -2.42
C TYR A 10 -7.96 3.71 -3.78
N TYR A 11 -8.58 2.59 -4.14
CA TYR A 11 -9.40 2.50 -5.35
C TYR A 11 -10.55 3.51 -5.34
N LEU A 12 -11.32 3.59 -4.25
CA LEU A 12 -12.40 4.58 -4.12
C LEU A 12 -11.88 6.02 -4.22
N HIS A 13 -10.81 6.35 -3.49
CA HIS A 13 -10.21 7.68 -3.50
C HIS A 13 -9.68 8.05 -4.89
N SER A 14 -9.09 7.09 -5.63
CA SER A 14 -8.64 7.29 -7.02
C SER A 14 -9.78 7.60 -8.00
N LYS A 15 -11.03 7.28 -7.64
CA LYS A 15 -12.25 7.61 -8.38
C LYS A 15 -12.97 8.84 -7.86
N ASN A 16 -12.34 9.58 -6.95
CA ASN A 16 -12.92 10.72 -6.27
C ASN A 16 -14.18 10.36 -5.44
N ILE A 17 -14.19 9.16 -4.85
CA ILE A 17 -15.30 8.62 -4.05
C ILE A 17 -14.85 8.48 -2.60
N LEU A 18 -15.67 9.00 -1.69
CA LEU A 18 -15.56 8.83 -0.24
C LEU A 18 -16.40 7.66 0.21
N HIS A 19 -15.89 6.85 1.13
CA HIS A 19 -16.62 5.71 1.70
C HIS A 19 -17.62 6.15 2.78
N ASN A 20 -17.18 7.03 3.70
CA ASN A 20 -17.92 7.60 4.83
C ASN A 20 -18.39 6.63 5.92
N ASP A 21 -18.42 5.31 5.68
CA ASP A 21 -18.88 4.32 6.67
C ASP A 21 -17.89 3.16 6.87
N ILE A 22 -16.60 3.47 7.04
CA ILE A 22 -15.57 2.44 7.29
C ILE A 22 -15.63 2.00 8.74
N LYS A 23 -16.09 0.77 8.98
CA LYS A 23 -16.26 0.15 10.30
C LYS A 23 -16.27 -1.38 10.19
N MET A 24 -16.22 -2.06 11.33
CA MET A 24 -16.03 -3.52 11.38
C MET A 24 -17.19 -4.28 10.76
N GLU A 25 -18.41 -3.78 10.93
CA GLU A 25 -19.66 -4.34 10.38
C GLU A 25 -19.67 -4.34 8.85
N ASN A 26 -18.92 -3.42 8.25
CA ASN A 26 -18.83 -3.26 6.81
C ASN A 26 -17.65 -4.03 6.20
N VAL A 27 -16.92 -4.82 6.99
CA VAL A 27 -15.81 -5.67 6.52
C VAL A 27 -16.24 -7.13 6.49
N TRP A 28 -16.38 -7.67 5.29
CA TRP A 28 -16.71 -9.08 5.07
C TRP A 28 -15.46 -9.88 4.77
N ILE A 29 -15.42 -11.12 5.28
CA ILE A 29 -14.33 -12.06 5.04
C ILE A 29 -14.89 -13.27 4.30
N LYS A 30 -14.27 -13.63 3.17
CA LYS A 30 -14.58 -14.83 2.41
C LYS A 30 -13.29 -15.56 2.04
N GLY A 31 -12.96 -16.60 2.80
CA GLY A 31 -11.67 -17.29 2.69
C GLY A 31 -10.53 -16.30 2.93
N ASN A 32 -9.61 -16.20 1.96
CA ASN A 32 -8.48 -15.28 2.03
C ASN A 32 -8.79 -13.87 1.49
N LYS A 33 -10.06 -13.57 1.15
CA LYS A 33 -10.47 -12.28 0.63
C LYS A 33 -11.22 -11.45 1.67
N ILE A 34 -11.03 -10.14 1.55
CA ILE A 34 -11.71 -9.13 2.35
C ILE A 34 -12.45 -8.21 1.40
N LEU A 35 -13.71 -7.94 1.73
CA LEU A 35 -14.59 -7.09 0.96
C LEU A 35 -15.07 -5.95 1.86
N LEU A 36 -14.86 -4.72 1.40
CA LEU A 36 -15.45 -3.53 2.01
C LEU A 36 -16.87 -3.35 1.44
N SER A 37 -17.84 -3.12 2.32
CA SER A 37 -19.27 -2.89 2.02
C SER A 37 -19.74 -1.59 2.69
N GLY A 38 -21.05 -1.32 2.75
CA GLY A 38 -21.56 -0.04 3.28
C GLY A 38 -21.58 1.06 2.21
N PHE A 39 -21.86 0.68 0.96
CA PHE A 39 -21.81 1.58 -0.19
C PHE A 39 -23.00 2.55 -0.28
N GLU A 40 -24.00 2.41 0.59
CA GLU A 40 -25.12 3.34 0.73
C GLU A 40 -24.68 4.75 1.19
N CYS A 41 -23.49 4.86 1.78
CA CYS A 41 -22.90 6.13 2.25
C CYS A 41 -21.89 6.75 1.27
N LEU A 42 -21.69 6.15 0.09
CA LEU A 42 -20.72 6.66 -0.88
C LEU A 42 -21.10 8.06 -1.37
N THR A 43 -20.12 8.94 -1.47
CA THR A 43 -20.29 10.29 -2.03
C THR A 43 -19.12 10.68 -2.91
N LYS A 44 -19.35 11.57 -3.88
CA LYS A 44 -18.25 12.25 -4.57
C LYS A 44 -17.77 13.44 -3.75
N GLN A 45 -16.47 13.69 -3.76
CA GLN A 45 -15.87 14.81 -3.01
C GLN A 45 -16.45 16.19 -3.40
N ASP A 46 -16.83 16.38 -4.67
CA ASP A 46 -17.32 17.66 -5.19
C ASP A 46 -18.82 17.92 -4.92
N PHE A 47 -19.48 17.05 -4.16
CA PHE A 47 -20.91 17.17 -3.90
C PHE A 47 -21.17 18.32 -2.91
N LYS A 48 -21.46 19.52 -3.46
CA LYS A 48 -21.68 20.79 -2.74
C LYS A 48 -22.89 20.82 -1.79
N SER A 49 -23.63 19.72 -1.59
CA SER A 49 -24.81 19.72 -0.71
C SER A 49 -24.42 19.46 0.75
N VAL A 50 -23.82 20.48 1.37
CA VAL A 50 -23.56 20.57 2.82
C VAL A 50 -24.88 20.54 3.64
N GLY A 51 -26.04 20.69 3.00
CA GLY A 51 -27.35 20.68 3.66
C GLY A 51 -27.88 19.30 4.09
N SER A 52 -27.41 18.20 3.49
CA SER A 52 -28.03 16.87 3.64
C SER A 52 -27.20 15.88 4.47
N TYR A 53 -26.02 16.28 4.95
CA TYR A 53 -25.14 15.44 5.78
C TYR A 53 -25.62 15.28 7.24
N LYS A 54 -26.79 15.85 7.58
CA LYS A 54 -27.48 15.56 8.84
C LYS A 54 -28.42 14.37 8.63
N LYS A 55 -28.17 13.26 9.34
CA LYS A 55 -29.06 12.09 9.58
C LYS A 55 -28.88 10.79 8.77
N LYS A 56 -27.66 10.31 8.47
CA LYS A 56 -27.54 8.87 8.06
C LYS A 56 -26.48 8.01 8.74
N SER A 57 -25.43 8.57 9.36
CA SER A 57 -24.47 7.75 10.12
C SER A 57 -24.67 7.94 11.63
N GLU A 58 -25.34 6.99 12.26
CA GLU A 58 -25.75 6.98 13.67
C GLU A 58 -24.63 6.56 14.65
N SER A 59 -23.39 6.94 14.37
CA SER A 59 -22.28 6.67 15.30
C SER A 59 -21.45 7.94 15.50
N GLN A 60 -21.89 8.73 16.49
CA GLN A 60 -21.27 10.01 16.88
C GLN A 60 -19.79 9.88 17.29
N GLU A 61 -19.29 8.68 17.55
CA GLU A 61 -17.86 8.39 17.79
C GLU A 61 -16.99 8.31 16.51
N TYR A 62 -17.59 8.40 15.32
CA TYR A 62 -16.91 8.26 14.03
C TYR A 62 -16.98 9.53 13.17
N VAL A 63 -17.78 10.52 13.60
CA VAL A 63 -17.83 11.82 12.95
C VAL A 63 -16.68 12.66 13.50
N ALA A 64 -15.52 12.56 12.84
CA ALA A 64 -14.36 13.44 12.98
C ALA A 64 -14.69 14.91 12.60
N SER A 65 -15.70 15.48 13.27
CA SER A 65 -16.20 16.84 13.17
C SER A 65 -15.50 17.67 14.25
N LYS A 66 -14.76 18.72 13.92
CA LYS A 66 -15.13 19.80 13.02
C LYS A 66 -14.09 19.99 11.92
N VAL A 67 -14.47 19.66 10.70
CA VAL A 67 -13.67 20.09 9.55
C VAL A 67 -14.58 20.44 8.38
N ILE A 68 -15.13 21.64 8.44
CA ILE A 68 -15.80 22.31 7.31
C ILE A 68 -14.78 23.32 6.76
N LYS A 69 -13.70 22.85 6.13
CA LYS A 69 -12.77 23.78 5.46
C LYS A 69 -11.81 23.09 4.48
N ASN A 70 -12.33 22.69 3.31
CA ASN A 70 -11.62 22.26 2.09
C ASN A 70 -11.77 20.78 1.75
N ASN A 71 -12.00 20.51 0.46
CA ASN A 71 -12.25 19.20 -0.13
C ASN A 71 -11.24 18.11 0.34
N LYS A 72 -9.97 18.45 0.56
CA LYS A 72 -8.91 17.51 1.00
C LYS A 72 -9.19 16.82 2.35
N LEU A 73 -10.08 17.36 3.17
CA LEU A 73 -10.29 16.90 4.55
C LEU A 73 -11.29 15.74 4.65
N TYR A 74 -12.06 15.47 3.58
CA TYR A 74 -12.97 14.32 3.55
C TYR A 74 -12.25 12.99 3.36
N PHE A 75 -11.25 12.91 2.47
CA PHE A 75 -10.44 11.69 2.33
C PHE A 75 -9.69 11.35 3.62
N ALA A 76 -9.26 12.39 4.35
CA ALA A 76 -8.64 12.24 5.66
C ALA A 76 -9.59 11.65 6.72
N ALA A 77 -10.92 11.81 6.57
CA ALA A 77 -11.90 11.18 7.45
C ALA A 77 -12.00 9.67 7.21
N ASP A 78 -12.04 9.24 5.94
CA ASP A 78 -11.96 7.80 5.61
C ASP A 78 -10.66 7.17 6.11
N ILE A 79 -9.53 7.87 5.95
CA ILE A 79 -8.22 7.41 6.44
C ILE A 79 -8.23 7.21 7.96
N TYR A 80 -8.81 8.17 8.71
CA TYR A 80 -8.97 8.06 10.15
C TYR A 80 -9.80 6.82 10.53
N SER A 81 -10.96 6.65 9.89
CA SER A 81 -11.86 5.53 10.15
C SER A 81 -11.20 4.19 9.83
N LEU A 82 -10.41 4.13 8.76
CA LEU A 82 -9.59 2.97 8.43
C LEU A 82 -8.53 2.70 9.49
N GLY A 83 -7.83 3.72 9.99
CA GLY A 83 -6.85 3.57 11.08
C GLY A 83 -7.48 3.03 12.37
N LYS A 84 -8.66 3.53 12.74
CA LYS A 84 -9.45 3.07 13.90
C LYS A 84 -9.86 1.61 13.74
N LEU A 85 -10.41 1.25 12.57
CA LEU A 85 -10.76 -0.13 12.22
C LEU A 85 -9.55 -1.06 12.32
N MET A 86 -8.38 -0.64 11.80
CA MET A 86 -7.17 -1.44 11.92
C MET A 86 -6.75 -1.65 13.37
N LYS A 87 -6.74 -0.61 14.22
CA LYS A 87 -6.45 -0.77 15.65
C LYS A 87 -7.44 -1.69 16.37
N GLN A 88 -8.71 -1.68 15.98
CA GLN A 88 -9.72 -2.61 16.49
C GLN A 88 -9.41 -4.06 16.07
N ILE A 89 -9.13 -4.30 14.79
CA ILE A 89 -8.82 -5.65 14.25
C ILE A 89 -7.58 -6.24 14.93
N PHE A 90 -6.51 -5.47 15.05
CA PHE A 90 -5.25 -5.98 15.59
C PHE A 90 -5.18 -5.98 17.12
N ASN A 91 -6.13 -5.30 17.79
CA ASN A 91 -6.29 -5.21 19.24
C ASN A 91 -4.95 -5.28 20.01
N PHE A 92 -4.04 -4.34 19.72
CA PHE A 92 -2.68 -4.34 20.26
C PHE A 92 -2.59 -4.32 21.79
N LYS A 93 -3.70 -3.99 22.48
CA LYS A 93 -3.83 -4.01 23.94
C LYS A 93 -3.87 -5.45 24.51
N ASN A 94 -4.32 -6.43 23.73
CA ASN A 94 -4.36 -7.85 24.11
C ASN A 94 -3.12 -8.64 23.65
N ILE A 95 -2.15 -8.01 22.97
CA ILE A 95 -0.86 -8.63 22.58
C ILE A 95 0.11 -8.75 23.78
N LYS A 96 -0.41 -8.86 25.01
CA LYS A 96 0.40 -9.23 26.20
C LYS A 96 0.73 -10.72 26.26
N TYR A 97 0.10 -11.55 25.42
CA TYR A 97 0.29 -13.01 25.42
C TYR A 97 1.49 -13.50 24.59
N PHE A 98 2.19 -12.61 23.86
CA PHE A 98 3.36 -12.97 23.05
C PHE A 98 4.66 -12.49 23.70
N GLY A 99 4.94 -12.93 24.92
CA GLY A 99 6.27 -12.87 25.54
C GLY A 99 6.88 -11.48 25.80
N PRO A 100 8.08 -11.42 26.43
CA PRO A 100 8.78 -10.17 26.68
C PRO A 100 9.34 -9.58 25.38
N GLY A 101 8.82 -8.41 25.00
CA GLY A 101 9.23 -7.63 23.82
C GLY A 101 8.15 -7.65 22.74
N LYS A 102 7.48 -6.51 22.52
CA LYS A 102 6.57 -6.37 21.37
C LYS A 102 7.38 -6.57 20.08
N ASP A 103 6.92 -7.47 19.21
CA ASP A 103 7.47 -7.66 17.86
C ASP A 103 7.65 -6.30 17.18
N GLU A 104 8.82 -6.05 16.60
CA GLU A 104 9.14 -4.79 15.93
C GLU A 104 8.09 -4.43 14.87
N ARG A 105 7.53 -5.44 14.18
CA ARG A 105 6.45 -5.27 13.19
C ARG A 105 5.16 -4.77 13.83
N VAL A 106 4.86 -5.23 15.04
CA VAL A 106 3.69 -4.77 15.80
C VAL A 106 3.85 -3.31 16.18
N ILE A 107 5.04 -2.89 16.64
CA ILE A 107 5.33 -1.49 16.98
C ILE A 107 5.23 -0.61 15.73
N GLN A 108 5.81 -1.05 14.61
CA GLN A 108 5.73 -0.31 13.35
C GLN A 108 4.27 -0.19 12.87
N MET A 109 3.49 -1.26 12.92
CA MET A 109 2.10 -1.25 12.48
C MET A 109 1.22 -0.34 13.36
N ASP A 110 1.38 -0.39 14.68
CA ASP A 110 0.66 0.47 15.62
C ASP A 110 0.95 1.96 15.37
N SER A 111 2.24 2.29 15.12
CA SER A 111 2.69 3.64 14.76
C SER A 111 2.10 4.13 13.43
N ILE A 112 2.02 3.27 12.42
CA ILE A 112 1.39 3.61 11.13
C ILE A 112 -0.09 3.95 11.33
N PHE A 113 -0.81 3.17 12.15
CA PHE A 113 -2.23 3.45 12.40
C PHE A 113 -2.42 4.72 13.24
N ASP A 114 -1.51 5.05 14.14
CA ASP A 114 -1.52 6.35 14.82
C ASP A 114 -1.34 7.51 13.83
N GLY A 115 -0.43 7.37 12.86
CA GLY A 115 -0.25 8.36 11.79
C GLY A 115 -1.51 8.55 10.94
N MET A 116 -2.30 7.50 10.70
CA MET A 116 -3.60 7.59 10.02
C MET A 116 -4.67 8.29 10.87
N MET A 117 -4.57 8.21 12.20
CA MET A 117 -5.54 8.77 13.14
C MET A 117 -5.08 10.08 13.79
N ASP A 118 -4.12 10.79 13.18
CA ASP A 118 -3.68 12.09 13.70
C ASP A 118 -4.90 12.99 13.96
N HIS A 119 -4.87 13.68 15.10
CA HIS A 119 -5.94 14.57 15.52
C HIS A 119 -6.22 15.64 14.45
N PHE A 120 -5.17 16.16 13.81
CA PHE A 120 -5.25 17.14 12.75
C PHE A 120 -5.31 16.43 11.38
N PRO A 121 -6.40 16.57 10.60
CA PRO A 121 -6.55 15.82 9.35
C PRO A 121 -5.47 16.12 8.31
N GLU A 122 -4.92 17.33 8.29
CA GLU A 122 -3.80 17.71 7.43
C GLU A 122 -2.48 17.00 7.75
N ASN A 123 -2.34 16.46 8.97
CA ASN A 123 -1.17 15.71 9.41
C ASN A 123 -1.32 14.19 9.22
N ARG A 124 -2.54 13.71 8.96
CA ARG A 124 -2.80 12.28 8.75
C ARG A 124 -2.01 11.77 7.57
N ASP A 125 -1.39 10.60 7.72
CA ASP A 125 -0.67 9.98 6.62
C ASP A 125 -1.63 9.58 5.50
N SER A 126 -1.34 10.03 4.27
CA SER A 126 -2.06 9.62 3.05
C SER A 126 -1.94 8.11 2.80
N LEU A 127 -2.87 7.51 2.06
CA LEU A 127 -2.80 6.09 1.68
C LEU A 127 -1.51 5.79 0.89
N GLU A 128 -1.06 6.74 0.08
CA GLU A 128 0.20 6.66 -0.65
C GLU A 128 1.40 6.54 0.28
N THR A 129 1.40 7.33 1.37
CA THR A 129 2.43 7.25 2.41
C THR A 129 2.35 5.92 3.15
N VAL A 130 1.15 5.49 3.52
CA VAL A 130 0.92 4.22 4.23
C VAL A 130 1.42 3.03 3.41
N MET A 131 1.04 2.93 2.14
CA MET A 131 1.50 1.87 1.22
C MET A 131 3.02 1.89 1.04
N GLY A 132 3.65 3.06 1.20
CA GLY A 132 5.09 3.24 1.11
C GLY A 132 5.90 2.75 2.31
N PHE A 133 5.29 2.33 3.43
CA PHE A 133 6.05 1.80 4.56
C PHE A 133 6.67 0.41 4.29
N ASP A 134 7.88 0.18 4.81
CA ASP A 134 8.66 -1.05 4.56
C ASP A 134 7.98 -2.32 5.06
N ILE A 135 7.08 -2.21 6.05
CA ILE A 135 6.30 -3.35 6.53
C ILE A 135 5.45 -4.01 5.43
N PHE A 136 5.03 -3.23 4.42
CA PHE A 136 4.30 -3.73 3.26
C PHE A 136 5.21 -4.36 2.19
N SER A 137 6.53 -4.30 2.34
CA SER A 137 7.46 -4.92 1.38
C SER A 137 7.41 -6.44 1.34
N VAL A 138 6.79 -7.07 2.36
CA VAL A 138 6.52 -8.50 2.37
C VAL A 138 5.70 -8.96 1.16
N PHE A 139 4.77 -8.12 0.68
CA PHE A 139 3.87 -8.44 -0.45
C PHE A 139 4.57 -8.48 -1.81
N TYR A 140 5.77 -7.91 -1.90
CA TYR A 140 6.60 -7.94 -3.10
C TYR A 140 8.00 -8.47 -2.77
N SER A 141 8.10 -9.37 -1.78
CA SER A 141 9.36 -9.96 -1.34
C SER A 141 10.06 -10.79 -2.43
N PHE A 142 9.29 -11.34 -3.38
CA PHE A 142 9.77 -12.10 -4.54
C PHE A 142 10.58 -11.27 -5.55
N VAL A 143 10.49 -9.93 -5.47
CA VAL A 143 11.13 -9.03 -6.42
C VAL A 143 12.63 -8.90 -6.13
N PHE A 144 13.43 -9.01 -7.19
CA PHE A 144 14.88 -8.86 -7.16
C PHE A 144 15.36 -7.92 -8.26
N CYS A 145 16.56 -7.34 -8.08
CA CYS A 145 17.18 -6.52 -9.10
C CYS A 145 17.60 -7.36 -10.31
N PHE A 146 17.13 -6.98 -11.50
CA PHE A 146 17.49 -7.65 -12.76
C PHE A 146 18.37 -6.80 -13.69
N CYS A 147 18.80 -5.60 -13.28
CA CYS A 147 19.61 -4.70 -14.14
C CYS A 147 20.89 -5.37 -14.65
N LYS A 148 21.54 -6.19 -13.82
CA LYS A 148 22.80 -6.88 -14.14
C LYS A 148 22.60 -8.25 -14.79
N GLN A 149 21.36 -8.71 -14.94
CA GLN A 149 21.09 -10.01 -15.54
C GLN A 149 21.27 -9.94 -17.05
N LYS A 150 21.53 -11.07 -17.71
CA LYS A 150 21.65 -11.09 -19.18
C LYS A 150 20.30 -10.74 -19.82
N ASP A 151 20.35 -10.05 -20.96
CA ASP A 151 19.17 -9.81 -21.78
C ASP A 151 18.60 -11.15 -22.26
N ILE A 152 17.27 -11.24 -22.28
CA ILE A 152 16.54 -12.47 -22.57
C ILE A 152 15.35 -12.17 -23.46
N ASN A 153 15.01 -13.13 -24.31
CA ASN A 153 13.80 -13.13 -25.13
C ASN A 153 13.34 -14.58 -25.25
N PHE A 154 12.25 -14.94 -24.59
CA PHE A 154 11.72 -16.31 -24.62
C PHE A 154 10.20 -16.30 -24.54
N GLU A 155 9.60 -17.41 -24.98
CA GLU A 155 8.16 -17.65 -24.90
C GLU A 155 7.85 -18.76 -23.90
N SER A 156 6.69 -18.68 -23.27
CA SER A 156 6.16 -19.71 -22.38
C SER A 156 4.64 -19.73 -22.45
N VAL A 157 4.02 -20.67 -21.73
CA VAL A 157 2.56 -20.71 -21.54
C VAL A 157 1.98 -19.42 -20.95
N ASN A 158 2.81 -18.59 -20.28
CA ASN A 158 2.43 -17.29 -19.71
C ASN A 158 2.84 -16.11 -20.61
N GLY A 159 3.04 -16.36 -21.90
CA GLY A 159 3.32 -15.33 -22.90
C GLY A 159 4.80 -15.12 -23.18
N LYS A 160 5.09 -14.01 -23.86
CA LYS A 160 6.43 -13.61 -24.30
C LYS A 160 7.10 -12.75 -23.24
N PHE A 161 8.35 -13.07 -22.95
CA PHE A 161 9.20 -12.41 -21.96
C PHE A 161 10.39 -11.78 -22.65
N ILE A 162 10.57 -10.47 -22.48
CA ILE A 162 11.67 -9.72 -23.08
C ILE A 162 12.32 -8.90 -21.97
N LYS A 163 13.60 -9.16 -21.66
CA LYS A 163 14.40 -8.30 -20.80
C LYS A 163 15.46 -7.61 -21.65
N LYS A 164 15.53 -6.28 -21.54
CA LYS A 164 16.57 -5.45 -22.15
C LYS A 164 17.06 -4.41 -21.13
N GLY A 165 18.33 -4.48 -20.75
CA GLY A 165 18.94 -3.55 -19.80
C GLY A 165 18.25 -3.54 -18.43
N ASN A 166 17.58 -2.44 -18.07
CA ASN A 166 16.84 -2.28 -16.82
C ASN A 166 15.32 -2.51 -16.98
N THR A 167 14.87 -2.97 -18.14
CA THR A 167 13.46 -3.14 -18.49
C THR A 167 13.14 -4.61 -18.73
N LEU A 168 12.05 -5.09 -18.13
CA LEU A 168 11.48 -6.42 -18.32
C LEU A 168 10.04 -6.27 -18.82
N ILE A 169 9.71 -6.93 -19.92
CA ILE A 169 8.41 -6.86 -20.58
C ILE A 169 7.82 -8.26 -20.61
N ASN A 170 6.59 -8.39 -20.15
CA ASN A 170 5.77 -9.57 -20.37
C ASN A 170 4.57 -9.17 -21.25
N ILE A 171 4.33 -9.96 -22.30
CA ILE A 171 3.18 -9.82 -23.19
C ILE A 171 2.42 -11.14 -23.15
N PHE A 172 1.20 -11.11 -22.64
CA PHE A 172 0.33 -12.27 -22.57
C PHE A 172 -1.08 -11.91 -23.03
N ILE A 173 -1.52 -12.53 -24.12
CA ILE A 173 -2.80 -12.26 -24.78
C ILE A 173 -2.94 -10.75 -25.04
N ASN A 174 -3.85 -10.07 -24.34
CA ASN A 174 -4.16 -8.64 -24.49
C ASN A 174 -3.59 -7.79 -23.34
N ARG A 175 -2.67 -8.35 -22.55
CA ARG A 175 -2.07 -7.66 -21.41
C ARG A 175 -0.57 -7.49 -21.62
N LYS A 176 -0.12 -6.24 -21.54
CA LYS A 176 1.30 -5.88 -21.58
C LYS A 176 1.72 -5.30 -20.24
N ILE A 177 2.68 -5.96 -19.61
CA ILE A 177 3.29 -5.53 -18.34
C ILE A 177 4.73 -5.15 -18.63
N ILE A 178 5.11 -3.92 -18.28
CA ILE A 178 6.47 -3.40 -18.39
C ILE A 178 6.96 -3.11 -16.98
N ILE A 179 8.07 -3.71 -16.58
CA ILE A 179 8.69 -3.59 -15.27
C ILE A 179 10.04 -2.91 -15.47
N ILE A 180 10.25 -1.78 -14.81
CA ILE A 180 11.47 -0.96 -14.90
C ILE A 180 12.15 -0.97 -13.54
N CYS A 181 13.45 -1.29 -13.53
CA CYS A 181 14.28 -1.29 -12.33
C CYS A 181 15.24 -0.09 -12.34
N SER A 182 15.01 0.91 -11.49
CA SER A 182 15.83 2.12 -11.42
C SER A 182 17.10 1.97 -10.57
N CYS A 183 17.54 0.75 -10.25
CA CYS A 183 18.76 0.53 -9.45
C CYS A 183 20.06 0.95 -10.14
N SER A 184 20.06 1.02 -11.46
CA SER A 184 21.20 1.54 -12.23
C SER A 184 21.34 3.06 -12.15
N GLU A 185 20.33 3.78 -11.68
CA GLU A 185 20.29 5.26 -11.63
C GLU A 185 20.59 5.84 -10.24
N GLN A 186 20.74 5.02 -9.20
CA GLN A 186 20.86 5.53 -7.83
C GLN A 186 22.28 6.00 -7.46
N LYS A 187 22.45 7.33 -7.44
CA LYS A 187 23.11 8.01 -6.31
C LYS A 187 22.25 7.81 -5.05
N PRO A 188 22.83 7.66 -3.84
CA PRO A 188 22.09 7.31 -2.64
C PRO A 188 20.92 8.27 -2.40
N MET A 189 19.70 7.73 -2.38
CA MET A 189 18.47 8.50 -2.19
C MET A 189 18.43 9.06 -0.76
N ARG A 190 18.49 10.39 -0.63
CA ARG A 190 18.14 11.12 0.60
C ARG A 190 16.65 11.48 0.53
N THR A 191 15.73 10.55 0.82
CA THR A 191 14.31 10.90 0.94
C THR A 191 13.93 11.35 2.34
N SER A 192 13.11 12.39 2.42
CA SER A 192 12.56 13.01 3.64
C SER A 192 11.82 12.03 4.56
N ILE A 193 11.30 10.93 4.02
CA ILE A 193 10.69 9.81 4.78
C ILE A 193 11.69 9.25 5.81
N ARG A 194 12.98 9.21 5.45
CA ARG A 194 14.06 8.76 6.33
C ARG A 194 14.25 9.65 7.56
N ARG A 195 13.86 10.94 7.49
CA ARG A 195 13.90 11.86 8.64
C ARG A 195 12.70 11.67 9.57
N LYS A 196 11.49 11.44 9.04
CA LYS A 196 10.30 11.12 9.86
C LYS A 196 10.52 9.81 10.64
N MET A 197 11.09 8.79 9.98
CA MET A 197 11.42 7.51 10.63
C MET A 197 12.53 7.63 11.69
N HIS A 198 13.57 8.45 11.43
CA HIS A 198 14.64 8.72 12.40
C HIS A 198 14.17 9.52 13.63
N SER A 199 13.16 10.39 13.49
CA SER A 199 12.62 11.11 14.66
C SER A 199 11.69 10.25 15.50
N MET A 200 11.07 9.22 14.91
CA MET A 200 10.10 8.34 15.57
C MET A 200 10.74 7.11 16.24
N VAL A 201 11.91 6.65 15.76
CA VAL A 201 12.61 5.47 16.31
C VAL A 201 13.92 5.92 16.98
N LYS A 202 13.82 6.60 18.13
CA LYS A 202 15.00 7.16 18.81
C LYS A 202 16.00 6.13 19.34
N ASN A 203 15.64 4.83 19.45
CA ASN A 203 16.44 3.87 20.23
C ASN A 203 16.69 2.48 19.61
N ILE A 204 16.56 2.29 18.29
CA ILE A 204 16.91 1.00 17.67
C ILE A 204 18.24 1.11 16.94
N LYS A 205 19.33 0.71 17.63
CA LYS A 205 20.65 0.46 17.03
C LYS A 205 20.61 -0.84 16.24
N VAL A 206 20.24 -0.79 14.98
CA VAL A 206 20.68 -1.77 13.98
C VAL A 206 20.96 -1.00 12.69
N TRP A 207 21.83 -1.52 11.83
CA TRP A 207 21.81 -1.43 10.37
C TRP A 207 23.25 -1.48 9.86
N ARG A 208 23.72 -2.71 9.64
CA ARG A 208 24.91 -3.00 8.84
C ARG A 208 24.70 -2.44 7.43
N LYS A 209 25.72 -1.73 6.94
CA LYS A 209 25.81 -1.25 5.55
C LYS A 209 26.02 -2.43 4.60
N THR A 210 24.96 -3.12 4.22
CA THR A 210 24.92 -3.86 2.95
C THR A 210 24.00 -3.08 2.01
N LYS A 211 24.42 -2.92 0.75
CA LYS A 211 23.64 -2.23 -0.29
C LYS A 211 22.47 -3.15 -0.69
N ILE A 212 21.50 -3.32 0.20
CA ILE A 212 20.30 -4.13 -0.02
C ILE A 212 19.48 -3.43 -1.11
N PHE A 213 19.07 -4.18 -2.12
CA PHE A 213 18.18 -3.70 -3.18
C PHE A 213 16.90 -3.14 -2.56
N ASP A 214 16.65 -1.84 -2.75
CA ASP A 214 15.38 -1.23 -2.39
C ASP A 214 14.35 -1.58 -3.48
N LYS A 215 13.39 -2.44 -3.10
CA LYS A 215 12.36 -2.94 -4.01
C LYS A 215 11.45 -1.82 -4.52
N LYS A 216 11.38 -0.69 -3.81
CA LYS A 216 10.62 0.51 -4.23
C LYS A 216 11.19 1.16 -5.48
N ASN A 217 12.37 0.75 -5.94
CA ASN A 217 12.96 1.17 -7.21
C ASN A 217 12.32 0.53 -8.43
N ILE A 218 11.31 -0.30 -8.23
CA ILE A 218 10.55 -0.95 -9.31
C ILE A 218 9.33 -0.11 -9.63
N THR A 219 9.24 0.30 -10.90
CA THR A 219 8.05 0.90 -11.49
C THR A 219 7.44 -0.08 -12.48
N VAL A 220 6.12 -0.16 -12.50
CA VAL A 220 5.38 -1.12 -13.32
C VAL A 220 4.34 -0.37 -14.14
N SER A 221 4.37 -0.59 -15.45
CA SER A 221 3.34 -0.12 -16.38
C SER A 221 2.47 -1.28 -16.80
N ILE A 222 1.17 -1.19 -16.52
CA ILE A 222 0.16 -2.16 -16.95
C ILE A 222 -0.80 -1.44 -17.87
N ASN A 223 -0.90 -1.88 -19.12
CA ASN A 223 -1.76 -1.28 -20.15
C ASN A 223 -1.54 0.24 -20.30
N GLY A 224 -0.30 0.70 -20.17
CA GLY A 224 0.09 2.11 -20.32
C GLY A 224 0.02 2.95 -19.04
N VAL A 225 -0.54 2.43 -17.94
CA VAL A 225 -0.58 3.13 -16.65
C VAL A 225 0.61 2.72 -15.80
N SER A 226 1.54 3.65 -15.57
CA SER A 226 2.75 3.43 -14.78
C SER A 226 2.57 3.83 -13.32
N LYS A 227 2.95 2.94 -12.41
CA LYS A 227 2.93 3.19 -10.97
C LYS A 227 4.08 2.48 -10.24
N PRO A 228 4.55 3.02 -9.09
CA PRO A 228 5.49 2.31 -8.23
C PRO A 228 4.93 0.97 -7.76
N ILE A 229 5.82 0.00 -7.48
CA ILE A 229 5.41 -1.36 -7.09
C ILE A 229 4.47 -1.41 -5.87
N TYR A 230 4.62 -0.49 -4.91
CA TYR A 230 3.81 -0.47 -3.69
C TYR A 230 2.37 0.01 -3.93
N PHE A 231 2.05 0.53 -5.11
CA PHE A 231 0.67 0.84 -5.55
C PHE A 231 0.02 -0.27 -6.37
N LEU A 232 0.71 -1.41 -6.56
CA LEU A 232 0.08 -2.57 -7.17
C LEU A 232 -0.91 -3.22 -6.19
N SER A 233 -2.08 -3.56 -6.72
CA SER A 233 -3.04 -4.45 -6.06
C SER A 233 -2.44 -5.84 -5.88
N LEU A 234 -3.02 -6.64 -4.98
CA LEU A 234 -2.56 -8.02 -4.78
C LEU A 234 -2.64 -8.86 -6.06
N ASP A 235 -3.66 -8.67 -6.89
CA ASP A 235 -3.78 -9.40 -8.15
C ASP A 235 -2.66 -9.03 -9.14
N GLU A 236 -2.34 -7.73 -9.25
CA GLU A 236 -1.21 -7.26 -10.06
C GLU A 236 0.15 -7.75 -9.49
N LEU A 237 0.29 -7.85 -8.17
CA LEU A 237 1.48 -8.41 -7.54
C LEU A 237 1.61 -9.91 -7.83
N ASN A 238 0.52 -10.67 -7.85
CA ASN A 238 0.54 -12.08 -8.21
C ASN A 238 0.96 -12.28 -9.68
N ASP A 239 0.48 -11.43 -10.59
CA ASP A 239 0.93 -11.44 -11.99
C ASP A 239 2.45 -11.20 -12.07
N LEU A 240 2.94 -10.24 -11.29
CA LEU A 240 4.36 -9.94 -11.19
C LEU A 240 5.16 -11.11 -10.61
N GLU A 241 4.66 -11.77 -9.58
CA GLU A 241 5.31 -12.91 -8.96
C GLU A 241 5.54 -14.02 -9.98
N LEU A 242 4.53 -14.34 -10.80
CA LEU A 242 4.67 -15.30 -11.89
C LEU A 242 5.77 -14.89 -12.88
N ILE A 243 5.83 -13.60 -13.24
CA ILE A 243 6.87 -13.08 -14.13
C ILE A 243 8.27 -13.25 -13.51
N PHE A 244 8.44 -12.81 -12.27
CA PHE A 244 9.72 -12.90 -11.57
C PHE A 244 10.15 -14.35 -11.34
N LEU A 245 9.23 -15.26 -11.02
CA LEU A 245 9.51 -16.70 -10.88
C LEU A 245 10.03 -17.32 -12.19
N ARG A 246 9.43 -16.97 -13.33
CA ARG A 246 9.89 -17.45 -14.65
C ARG A 246 11.27 -16.92 -14.98
N CYS A 247 11.51 -15.63 -14.77
CA CYS A 247 12.82 -15.03 -14.98
C CYS A 247 13.87 -15.61 -14.01
N LYS A 248 13.49 -15.86 -12.75
CA LYS A 248 14.35 -16.50 -11.74
C LYS A 248 14.82 -17.89 -12.20
N LYS A 249 13.91 -18.69 -12.75
CA LYS A 249 14.20 -20.02 -13.31
C LYS A 249 15.12 -19.92 -14.53
N PHE A 250 14.89 -18.96 -15.42
CA PHE A 250 15.74 -18.74 -16.60
C PHE A 250 17.17 -18.33 -16.22
N TRP A 251 17.32 -17.41 -15.26
CA TRP A 251 18.63 -16.92 -14.81
C TRP A 251 19.31 -17.82 -13.76
N ASN A 252 18.70 -18.95 -13.38
CA ASN A 252 19.20 -19.85 -12.33
C ASN A 252 19.52 -19.14 -11.01
N ILE A 253 18.71 -18.13 -10.65
CA ILE A 253 18.86 -17.39 -9.39
C ILE A 253 18.30 -18.28 -8.27
N LYS A 254 19.07 -18.46 -7.20
CA LYS A 254 18.66 -19.22 -6.00
C LYS A 254 17.56 -18.51 -5.22
#